data_AF-A0A9X1AJL4-F1
#
_entry.id   AF-A0A9X1AJL4-F1
#
_cell.length_a   1.000
_cell.length_b   1.000
_cell.length_c   1.000
_cell.angle_alpha   90.00
_cell.angle_beta   90.00
_cell.angle_gamma   90.00
#
_symmetry.space_group_name_H-M   'P 1'
#
loop_
_entity.id
_entity.type
_entity.pdbx_description
1 polymer ?
#
loop_
_entity_poly.entity_id
_entity_poly.type
_entity_poly.pdbx_seq_one_letter_code
_entity_poly.pdbx_strand_id
1 'polypeptide(L)'
;MSGSENPTAEPRGAASLTASLLARRGGARPAMRRAPLGAVSSVTPINDDLGWNDMGEDEIEEAVAPAPVSPINQQLAALADRINAKMADKPRSKSHPATLTGTARKAAFTLRIDTERHLRLRLLSAVSNRSAQQLLTEALDALIARNDELNRLADQAEASHVTPDLKWGS
;
A
#
# COMPACT_ATOMS: atom_id res chain seq x y z
N MET A 1 41.42 -34.14 -5.17
CA MET A 1 41.12 -32.76 -5.59
C MET A 1 40.02 -32.78 -6.64
N SER A 2 39.19 -31.74 -6.63
CA SER A 2 38.18 -31.38 -7.63
C SER A 2 36.83 -32.10 -7.55
N GLY A 3 35.91 -31.48 -6.83
CA GLY A 3 34.47 -31.68 -6.95
C GLY A 3 33.83 -30.30 -6.83
N SER A 4 33.43 -29.75 -7.97
CA SER A 4 32.99 -28.37 -8.20
C SER A 4 31.89 -27.90 -7.26
N GLU A 5 32.19 -26.83 -6.53
CA GLU A 5 31.23 -26.02 -5.78
C GLU A 5 30.27 -25.35 -6.76
N ASN A 6 28.97 -25.63 -6.63
CA ASN A 6 27.92 -24.93 -7.36
C ASN A 6 27.67 -23.59 -6.65
N PRO A 7 27.84 -22.42 -7.29
CA PRO A 7 27.50 -21.16 -6.65
C PRO A 7 25.98 -21.06 -6.49
N THR A 8 25.57 -20.78 -5.26
CA THR A 8 24.23 -20.39 -4.81
C THR A 8 23.51 -19.49 -5.81
N ALA A 9 22.41 -20.00 -6.38
CA ALA A 9 21.47 -19.20 -7.15
C ALA A 9 20.70 -18.26 -6.19
N GLU A 10 21.05 -16.99 -6.19
CA GLU A 10 20.26 -15.94 -5.53
C GLU A 10 18.84 -15.90 -6.12
N PRO A 11 17.79 -15.74 -5.30
CA PRO A 11 16.44 -15.54 -5.82
C PRO A 11 16.40 -14.19 -6.53
N ARG A 12 16.35 -14.20 -7.87
CA ARG A 12 16.09 -13.01 -8.68
C ARG A 12 14.81 -12.36 -8.16
N GLY A 13 14.96 -11.21 -7.49
CA GLY A 13 13.85 -10.42 -6.99
C GLY A 13 12.84 -10.17 -8.11
N ALA A 14 11.56 -10.33 -7.80
CA ALA A 14 10.46 -10.02 -8.71
C ALA A 14 10.77 -8.70 -9.43
N ALA A 15 10.74 -8.75 -10.77
CA ALA A 15 11.15 -7.66 -11.65
C ALA A 15 10.51 -6.34 -11.20
N SER A 16 11.29 -5.49 -10.54
CA SER A 16 10.84 -4.19 -10.08
C SER A 16 10.55 -3.34 -11.30
N LEU A 17 9.29 -2.92 -11.45
CA LEU A 17 8.86 -2.06 -12.54
C LEU A 17 9.52 -0.70 -12.37
N THR A 18 10.59 -0.46 -13.12
CA THR A 18 11.24 0.85 -13.15
C THR A 18 10.27 1.88 -13.73
N ALA A 19 10.36 3.13 -13.29
CA ALA A 19 9.48 4.21 -13.77
C ALA A 19 9.45 4.33 -15.32
N SER A 20 10.54 3.94 -15.98
CA SER A 20 10.64 3.85 -17.44
C SER A 20 9.77 2.72 -18.04
N LEU A 21 9.71 1.55 -17.41
CA LEU A 21 8.84 0.44 -17.79
C LEU A 21 7.36 0.78 -17.55
N LEU A 22 7.03 1.47 -16.45
CA LEU A 22 5.66 1.88 -16.14
C LEU A 22 5.14 2.95 -17.11
N ALA A 23 5.97 3.94 -17.46
CA ALA A 23 5.64 4.97 -18.43
C ALA A 23 5.42 4.39 -19.84
N ARG A 24 6.19 3.36 -20.22
CA ARG A 24 6.01 2.65 -21.49
C ARG A 24 4.85 1.65 -21.48
N ARG A 25 4.52 1.05 -20.33
CA ARG A 25 3.34 0.20 -20.11
C ARG A 25 2.11 1.02 -19.70
N GLY A 26 2.03 2.28 -20.12
CA GLY A 26 0.89 3.18 -19.87
C GLY A 26 -0.41 2.82 -20.63
N GLY A 27 -0.48 1.65 -21.28
CA GLY A 27 -1.65 1.20 -22.06
C GLY A 27 -2.50 0.12 -21.39
N ALA A 28 -2.25 -0.24 -20.13
CA ALA A 28 -3.06 -1.25 -19.44
C ALA A 28 -4.47 -0.70 -19.16
N ARG A 29 -5.43 -1.03 -20.05
CA ARG A 29 -6.85 -0.77 -19.86
C ARG A 29 -7.30 -1.37 -18.51
N PRO A 30 -8.06 -0.62 -17.68
CA PRO A 30 -8.53 -1.12 -16.40
C PRO A 30 -9.37 -2.38 -16.60
N ALA A 31 -9.04 -3.44 -15.85
CA ALA A 31 -9.77 -4.70 -15.89
C ALA A 31 -11.19 -4.48 -15.31
N MET A 32 -12.16 -4.41 -16.23
CA MET A 32 -13.60 -4.61 -16.01
C MET A 32 -14.31 -3.53 -15.17
N ARG A 33 -15.16 -2.73 -15.83
CA ARG A 33 -16.28 -2.05 -15.15
C ARG A 33 -17.34 -3.11 -14.83
N ARG A 34 -17.80 -3.18 -13.58
CA ARG A 34 -19.02 -3.94 -13.24
C ARG A 34 -20.20 -3.24 -13.91
N ALA A 35 -20.95 -3.99 -14.71
CA ALA A 35 -22.24 -3.55 -15.24
C ALA A 35 -23.18 -3.23 -14.07
N PRO A 36 -23.86 -2.06 -14.05
CA PRO A 36 -24.87 -1.78 -13.06
C PRO A 36 -26.09 -2.69 -13.29
N LEU A 37 -26.56 -3.30 -12.20
CA LEU A 37 -27.77 -4.09 -12.14
C LEU A 37 -28.97 -3.21 -12.54
N GLY A 38 -29.48 -3.39 -13.76
CA GLY A 38 -30.66 -2.65 -14.24
C GLY A 38 -30.69 -2.41 -15.76
N ALA A 39 -30.51 -3.44 -16.58
CA ALA A 39 -30.93 -3.40 -17.98
C ALA A 39 -31.42 -4.79 -18.38
N VAL A 40 -32.73 -4.89 -18.56
CA VAL A 40 -33.42 -6.08 -19.07
C VAL A 40 -33.49 -5.98 -20.60
N SER A 41 -33.39 -7.16 -21.23
CA SER A 41 -33.49 -7.45 -22.68
C SER A 41 -32.34 -6.93 -23.55
N SER A 42 -31.65 -7.75 -24.35
CA SER A 42 -32.15 -8.92 -25.08
C SER A 42 -31.03 -9.95 -25.36
N VAL A 43 -31.38 -11.22 -25.13
CA VAL A 43 -30.98 -12.45 -25.85
C VAL A 43 -29.53 -12.59 -26.34
N THR A 44 -28.82 -13.50 -25.67
CA THR A 44 -27.54 -14.14 -25.98
C THR A 44 -27.55 -14.95 -27.31
N PRO A 45 -26.38 -15.33 -27.86
CA PRO A 45 -25.78 -16.58 -27.37
C PRO A 45 -24.33 -16.42 -26.91
N ILE A 46 -24.06 -17.16 -25.86
CA ILE A 46 -22.75 -17.52 -25.33
C ILE A 46 -22.00 -18.27 -26.42
N ASN A 47 -20.82 -17.80 -26.81
CA ASN A 47 -19.78 -18.64 -27.41
C ASN A 47 -18.42 -18.05 -27.04
N ASP A 48 -17.91 -18.47 -25.88
CA ASP A 48 -16.49 -18.43 -25.54
C ASP A 48 -15.78 -19.51 -26.37
N ASP A 49 -15.17 -19.17 -27.51
CA ASP A 49 -14.17 -20.05 -28.15
C ASP A 49 -13.18 -19.29 -29.05
N LEU A 50 -12.01 -18.99 -28.46
CA LEU A 50 -10.66 -18.99 -29.05
C LEU A 50 -10.50 -18.59 -30.54
N GLY A 51 -9.99 -17.38 -30.77
CA GLY A 51 -9.52 -16.90 -32.07
C GLY A 51 -9.71 -15.39 -32.19
N TRP A 52 -8.88 -14.56 -31.55
CA TRP A 52 -7.81 -13.92 -32.31
C TRP A 52 -8.27 -13.47 -33.70
N ASN A 53 -8.94 -12.30 -33.73
CA ASN A 53 -8.87 -11.27 -34.76
C ASN A 53 -8.33 -11.71 -36.14
N ASP A 54 -9.01 -12.62 -36.82
CA ASP A 54 -8.68 -13.03 -38.19
C ASP A 54 -9.91 -12.89 -39.08
N MET A 55 -10.43 -11.66 -39.14
CA MET A 55 -11.10 -11.17 -40.34
C MET A 55 -10.53 -9.78 -40.59
N GLY A 56 -9.93 -9.65 -41.78
CA GLY A 56 -9.15 -8.50 -42.22
C GLY A 56 -9.85 -7.16 -41.99
N GLU A 57 -9.00 -6.17 -41.82
CA GLU A 57 -9.36 -4.75 -41.79
C GLU A 57 -10.29 -4.42 -42.96
N ASP A 58 -11.57 -4.16 -42.67
CA ASP A 58 -12.37 -3.29 -43.51
C ASP A 58 -12.36 -1.91 -42.85
N GLU A 59 -11.63 -0.99 -43.48
CA GLU A 59 -11.58 0.42 -43.17
C GLU A 59 -12.99 1.00 -43.01
N ILE A 60 -13.35 1.35 -41.78
CA ILE A 60 -14.48 2.25 -41.51
C ILE A 60 -13.89 3.64 -41.24
N GLU A 61 -13.72 4.41 -42.31
CA GLU A 61 -13.53 5.86 -42.23
C GLU A 61 -14.83 6.48 -41.72
N GLU A 62 -14.96 6.65 -40.40
CA GLU A 62 -16.10 7.37 -39.81
C GLU A 62 -15.65 8.74 -39.29
N ALA A 63 -16.01 9.76 -40.08
CA ALA A 63 -15.75 11.17 -39.80
C ALA A 63 -16.29 11.59 -38.43
N VAL A 64 -15.41 12.04 -37.53
CA VAL A 64 -15.76 12.49 -36.18
C VAL A 64 -16.42 13.87 -36.24
N ALA A 65 -17.75 13.91 -36.18
CA ALA A 65 -18.50 15.11 -35.80
C ALA A 65 -18.40 15.32 -34.28
N PRO A 66 -18.21 16.56 -33.77
CA PRO A 66 -18.14 16.81 -32.33
C PRO A 66 -19.52 16.62 -31.69
N ALA A 67 -19.70 15.55 -30.93
CA ALA A 67 -20.92 15.29 -30.17
C ALA A 67 -21.13 16.39 -29.10
N PRO A 68 -22.38 16.86 -28.88
CA PRO A 68 -22.66 17.90 -27.89
C PRO A 68 -22.34 17.41 -26.49
N VAL A 69 -21.45 18.14 -25.80
CA VAL A 69 -21.08 17.85 -24.41
C VAL A 69 -22.32 17.88 -23.52
N SER A 70 -22.64 16.74 -22.90
CA SER A 70 -23.74 16.66 -21.94
C SER A 70 -23.51 17.64 -20.78
N PRO A 71 -24.56 18.26 -20.21
CA PRO A 71 -24.44 19.20 -19.09
C PRO A 71 -23.77 18.57 -17.86
N ILE A 72 -23.87 17.24 -17.72
CA ILE A 72 -23.22 16.46 -16.66
C ILE A 72 -21.68 16.50 -16.81
N ASN A 73 -21.16 16.41 -18.04
CA ASN A 73 -19.72 16.44 -18.28
C ASN A 73 -19.11 17.81 -17.94
N GLN A 74 -19.87 18.89 -18.15
CA GLN A 74 -19.45 20.25 -17.77
C GLN A 74 -19.39 20.41 -16.25
N GLN A 75 -20.35 19.84 -15.52
CA GLN A 75 -20.35 19.87 -14.05
C GLN A 75 -19.19 19.09 -13.45
N LEU A 76 -18.86 17.93 -14.03
CA LEU A 76 -17.71 17.12 -13.61
C LEU A 76 -16.38 17.85 -13.85
N ALA A 77 -16.22 18.53 -14.99
CA ALA A 77 -15.03 19.33 -15.28
C ALA A 77 -14.89 20.50 -14.28
N ALA A 78 -15.96 21.25 -14.05
CA ALA A 78 -15.95 22.37 -13.09
C ALA A 78 -15.65 21.92 -11.64
N LEU A 79 -16.09 20.72 -11.25
CA LEU A 79 -15.77 20.16 -9.95
C LEU A 79 -14.29 19.75 -9.86
N ALA A 80 -13.75 19.14 -10.92
CA ALA A 80 -12.34 18.77 -11.00
C ALA A 80 -11.43 20.01 -10.87
N ASP A 81 -11.77 21.11 -11.57
CA ASP A 81 -11.01 22.36 -11.50
C ASP A 81 -11.03 22.97 -10.10
N ARG A 82 -12.19 22.95 -9.42
CA ARG A 82 -12.31 23.44 -8.02
C ARG A 82 -11.48 22.63 -7.03
N ILE A 83 -11.40 21.31 -7.21
CA ILE A 83 -10.58 20.45 -6.37
C ILE A 83 -9.11 20.75 -6.59
N ASN A 84 -8.70 20.88 -7.85
CA ASN A 84 -7.31 21.11 -8.22
C ASN A 84 -6.81 22.50 -7.77
N ALA A 85 -7.65 23.54 -7.90
CA ALA A 85 -7.35 24.88 -7.39
C ALA A 85 -7.12 24.89 -5.86
N LYS A 86 -7.95 24.19 -5.10
CA LYS A 86 -7.78 24.05 -3.64
C LYS A 86 -6.52 23.28 -3.23
N MET A 87 -6.04 22.38 -4.10
CA MET A 87 -4.81 21.62 -3.85
C MET A 87 -3.55 22.42 -4.21
N ALA A 88 -3.63 23.31 -5.20
CA ALA A 88 -2.51 24.15 -5.64
C ALA A 88 -2.11 25.22 -4.62
N ASP A 89 -3.07 25.75 -3.85
CA ASP A 89 -2.82 26.84 -2.88
C ASP A 89 -2.24 26.38 -1.53
N LYS A 90 -2.02 25.07 -1.32
CA LYS A 90 -1.45 24.59 -0.05
C LYS A 90 0.06 24.44 -0.17
N PRO A 91 0.88 25.38 0.36
CA PRO A 91 2.32 25.18 0.38
C PRO A 91 2.63 23.94 1.21
N ARG A 92 3.39 23.01 0.61
CA ARG A 92 3.94 21.84 1.30
C ARG A 92 4.96 22.33 2.32
N SER A 93 4.50 22.66 3.52
CA SER A 93 5.40 22.93 4.63
C SER A 93 6.21 21.67 4.87
N LYS A 94 7.54 21.84 5.03
CA LYS A 94 8.41 20.77 5.51
C LYS A 94 7.87 20.37 6.87
N SER A 95 7.26 19.19 6.96
CA SER A 95 6.72 18.69 8.22
C SER A 95 7.88 18.43 9.17
N HIS A 96 8.19 19.39 10.04
CA HIS A 96 8.79 19.04 11.32
C HIS A 96 7.78 18.14 12.03
N PRO A 97 8.22 16.99 12.60
CA PRO A 97 7.29 16.09 13.27
C PRO A 97 6.62 16.89 14.38
N ALA A 98 5.30 17.04 14.28
CA ALA A 98 4.52 17.74 15.27
C ALA A 98 4.70 17.05 16.62
N THR A 99 5.38 17.72 17.56
CA THR A 99 5.44 17.30 18.95
C THR A 99 4.06 17.55 19.55
N LEU A 100 3.16 16.57 19.41
CA LEU A 100 1.91 16.52 20.16
C LEU A 100 2.25 16.20 21.62
N THR A 101 2.49 17.26 22.41
CA THR A 101 2.54 17.21 23.86
C THR A 101 1.15 16.81 24.38
N GLY A 102 0.98 15.54 24.74
CA GLY A 102 -0.23 15.06 25.42
C GLY A 102 -0.70 13.66 25.05
N THR A 103 -0.27 13.11 23.91
CA THR A 103 -0.45 11.69 23.59
C THR A 103 0.91 11.02 23.69
N ALA A 104 1.04 10.01 24.54
CA ALA A 104 2.28 9.21 24.68
C ALA A 104 2.89 8.99 23.28
N ARG A 105 4.15 9.40 23.08
CA ARG A 105 4.81 9.37 21.78
C ARG A 105 4.85 7.93 21.27
N LYS A 106 3.88 7.54 20.45
CA LYS A 106 3.81 6.21 19.85
C LYS A 106 4.86 6.16 18.76
N ALA A 107 5.92 5.39 18.98
CA ALA A 107 6.86 5.04 17.94
C ALA A 107 6.17 4.06 16.97
N ALA A 108 6.23 4.34 15.67
CA ALA A 108 5.79 3.41 14.65
C ALA A 108 6.98 2.55 14.22
N PHE A 109 6.85 1.23 14.34
CA PHE A 109 7.81 0.28 13.80
C PHE A 109 7.19 -0.48 12.63
N THR A 110 7.99 -0.77 11.61
CA THR A 110 7.59 -1.65 10.51
C THR A 110 8.22 -3.03 10.73
N LEU A 111 7.39 -4.05 10.98
CA LEU A 111 7.84 -5.42 11.18
C LEU A 111 7.84 -6.16 9.84
N ARG A 112 9.00 -6.72 9.46
CA ARG A 112 9.10 -7.67 8.34
C ARG A 112 8.94 -9.08 8.89
N ILE A 113 8.01 -9.84 8.31
CA ILE A 113 7.68 -11.20 8.69
C ILE A 113 7.63 -12.06 7.44
N ASP A 114 8.08 -13.32 7.52
CA ASP A 114 8.00 -14.24 6.39
C ASP A 114 6.55 -14.63 6.07
N THR A 115 6.34 -15.14 4.85
CA THR A 115 5.02 -15.48 4.33
C THR A 115 4.30 -16.51 5.18
N GLU A 116 5.02 -17.50 5.72
CA GLU A 116 4.43 -18.58 6.51
C GLU A 116 3.94 -18.05 7.86
N ARG A 117 4.76 -17.29 8.58
CA ARG A 117 4.36 -16.66 9.85
C ARG A 117 3.24 -15.64 9.64
N HIS A 118 3.22 -14.92 8.52
CA HIS A 118 2.11 -14.03 8.18
C HIS A 118 0.79 -14.80 7.96
N LEU A 119 0.84 -15.94 7.26
CA LEU A 119 -0.33 -16.81 7.08
C LEU A 119 -0.86 -17.31 8.44
N ARG A 120 0.03 -17.77 9.32
CA ARG A 120 -0.32 -18.20 10.68
C ARG A 120 -0.94 -17.06 11.50
N LEU A 121 -0.37 -15.86 11.44
CA LEU A 121 -0.92 -14.68 12.12
C LEU A 121 -2.31 -14.29 11.59
N ARG A 122 -2.52 -14.40 10.28
CA ARG A 122 -3.84 -14.14 9.66
C ARG A 122 -4.87 -15.17 10.10
N LEU A 123 -4.53 -16.46 10.10
CA LEU A 123 -5.43 -17.52 10.58
C LEU A 123 -5.75 -17.33 12.06
N LEU A 124 -4.76 -17.01 12.89
CA LEU A 124 -4.97 -16.73 14.31
C LEU A 124 -5.92 -15.53 14.51
N SER A 125 -5.75 -14.46 13.73
CA SER A 125 -6.63 -13.29 13.78
C SER A 125 -8.09 -13.67 13.43
N ALA A 126 -8.28 -14.52 12.42
CA ALA A 126 -9.61 -14.97 12.00
C ALA A 126 -10.29 -15.85 13.06
N VAL A 127 -9.55 -16.77 13.68
CA VAL A 127 -10.08 -17.69 14.70
C VAL A 127 -10.37 -16.98 16.02
N SER A 128 -9.51 -16.05 16.42
CA SER A 128 -9.66 -15.30 17.68
C SER A 128 -10.61 -14.10 17.60
N ASN A 129 -11.04 -13.73 16.39
CA ASN A 129 -11.80 -12.51 16.12
C ASN A 129 -11.12 -11.24 16.68
N ARG A 130 -9.79 -11.21 16.65
CA ARG A 130 -8.95 -10.09 17.11
C ARG A 130 -8.08 -9.58 15.97
N SER A 131 -7.69 -8.31 16.03
CA SER A 131 -6.75 -7.75 15.05
C SER A 131 -5.34 -8.28 15.27
N ALA A 132 -4.59 -8.45 14.18
CA ALA A 132 -3.18 -8.85 14.23
C ALA A 132 -2.34 -7.90 15.10
N GLN A 133 -2.63 -6.60 15.09
CA GLN A 133 -1.94 -5.62 15.92
C GLN A 133 -2.13 -5.91 17.42
N GLN A 134 -3.37 -6.15 17.87
CA GLN A 134 -3.65 -6.45 19.28
C GLN A 134 -2.94 -7.73 19.73
N LEU A 135 -2.99 -8.79 18.92
CA LEU A 135 -2.32 -10.05 19.21
C LEU A 135 -0.80 -9.88 19.36
N LEU A 136 -0.18 -9.07 18.49
CA LEU A 136 1.25 -8.80 18.55
C LEU A 136 1.62 -7.92 19.75
N THR A 137 0.79 -6.93 20.10
CA THR A 137 1.00 -6.11 21.30
C THR A 137 0.89 -6.95 22.56
N GLU A 138 -0.16 -7.76 22.70
CA GLU A 138 -0.36 -8.64 23.86
C GLU A 138 0.78 -9.66 23.99
N ALA A 139 1.22 -10.26 22.88
CA ALA A 139 2.36 -11.17 22.89
C ALA A 139 3.68 -10.48 23.28
N LEU A 140 3.89 -9.23 22.85
CA LEU A 140 5.05 -8.45 23.23
C LEU A 140 5.02 -8.09 24.72
N ASP A 141 3.87 -7.64 25.23
CA ASP A 141 3.69 -7.31 26.64
C ASP A 141 3.94 -8.55 27.52
N ALA A 142 3.42 -9.72 27.13
CA ALA A 142 3.67 -10.99 27.81
C ALA A 142 5.14 -11.43 27.75
N LEU A 143 5.82 -11.19 26.63
CA LEU A 143 7.26 -11.48 26.48
C LEU A 143 8.11 -10.59 27.38
N ILE A 144 7.79 -9.29 27.48
CA ILE A 144 8.49 -8.34 28.35
C ILE A 144 8.26 -8.73 29.81
N ALA A 145 7.00 -9.00 30.19
CA ALA A 145 6.64 -9.38 31.55
C ALA A 145 7.33 -10.69 32.01
N ARG A 146 7.66 -11.58 31.07
CA ARG A 146 8.39 -12.83 31.38
C ARG A 146 9.87 -12.61 31.71
N ASN A 147 10.45 -11.49 31.28
CA ASN A 147 11.89 -11.24 31.36
C ASN A 147 12.20 -10.12 32.36
N ASP A 148 12.21 -10.44 33.66
CA ASP A 148 12.44 -9.47 34.74
C ASP A 148 13.78 -8.71 34.64
N GLU A 149 14.79 -9.30 33.99
CA GLU A 149 16.07 -8.63 33.73
C GLU A 149 15.93 -7.40 32.81
N LEU A 150 14.99 -7.43 31.86
CA LEU A 150 14.72 -6.28 30.99
C LEU A 150 14.16 -5.10 31.77
N ASN A 151 13.33 -5.36 32.78
CA ASN A 151 12.77 -4.32 33.64
C ASN A 151 13.88 -3.63 34.44
N ARG A 152 14.82 -4.40 35.01
CA ARG A 152 15.98 -3.84 35.74
C ARG A 152 16.88 -2.98 34.84
N LEU A 153 17.10 -3.41 33.60
CA LEU A 153 17.88 -2.63 32.63
C LEU A 153 17.14 -1.36 32.19
N ALA A 154 15.81 -1.43 32.05
CA ALA A 154 14.98 -0.26 31.76
C ALA A 154 15.07 0.78 32.89
N ASP A 155 14.96 0.35 34.15
CA ASP A 155 15.11 1.23 35.32
C ASP A 155 16.49 1.92 35.35
N GLN A 156 17.56 1.17 35.01
CA GLN A 156 18.91 1.73 34.90
C GLN A 156 19.03 2.75 33.76
N ALA A 157 18.42 2.48 32.60
CA ALA A 157 18.42 3.41 31.48
C ALA A 157 17.64 4.69 31.80
N GLU A 158 16.49 4.59 32.49
CA GLU A 158 15.74 5.76 32.96
C GLU A 158 16.55 6.56 34.00
N ALA A 159 17.17 5.90 34.97
CA ALA A 159 18.04 6.57 35.95
C ALA A 159 19.20 7.33 35.29
N SER A 160 19.82 6.76 34.24
CA SER A 160 20.88 7.43 33.47
C SER A 160 20.38 8.60 32.62
N HIS A 161 19.14 8.53 32.12
CA HIS A 161 18.51 9.61 31.36
C HIS A 161 18.02 10.75 32.28
N VAL A 162 17.75 10.44 33.56
CA VAL A 162 17.32 11.40 34.60
C VAL A 162 18.49 12.09 35.29
N THR A 163 19.74 11.79 34.95
CA THR A 163 20.91 12.62 35.32
C THR A 163 21.31 13.60 34.20
N PRO A 164 20.51 14.63 33.83
CA PRO A 164 21.05 15.77 33.11
C PRO A 164 21.76 16.69 34.11
N ASP A 165 23.05 16.88 33.86
CA ASP A 165 23.78 18.10 34.18
C ASP A 165 23.94 18.45 35.68
N LEU A 166 24.77 17.67 36.39
CA LEU A 166 25.56 18.29 37.47
C LEU A 166 26.58 19.23 36.82
N LYS A 167 26.15 20.49 36.60
CA LYS A 167 27.02 21.63 36.38
C LYS A 167 28.14 21.59 37.43
N TRP A 168 29.32 21.17 37.02
CA TRP A 168 30.55 21.45 37.74
C TRP A 168 30.73 22.96 37.71
N GLY A 169 30.48 23.60 38.85
CA GLY A 169 30.89 24.98 39.06
C GLY A 169 32.38 25.04 39.38
N SER A 170 33.09 25.93 38.70
CA SER A 170 34.07 26.86 39.27
C SER A 170 34.44 27.91 38.24
#